data_AF-A0A8J6B629-F1
#
_entry.id   AF-A0A8J6B629-F1
#
_cell.length_a   1.000
_cell.length_b   1.000
_cell.length_c   1.000
_cell.angle_alpha   90.00
_cell.angle_beta   90.00
_cell.angle_gamma   90.00
#
_symmetry.space_group_name_H-M   'P 1'
#
loop_
_entity.id
_entity.type
_entity.pdbx_description
1 polymer ?
#
loop_
_entity_poly.entity_id
_entity_poly.type
_entity_poly.pdbx_seq_one_letter_code
_entity_poly.pdbx_strand_id
1 'polypeptide(L)'
;MRFEDPRIVLYKRYIDDILIIWKGSSEQLTEYIRVLNTNEYNFKFTDHISNKSVVFLDLELAIENDKEIITRTHFKQVDTNSYLKTFIAATTKNGI
;
A
#
# COMPACT_ATOMS: atom_id res chain seq x y z
N MET A 1 17.27 -6.98 -9.93
CA MET A 1 16.26 -7.98 -10.36
C MET A 1 15.27 -7.26 -11.26
N ARG A 2 15.31 -7.49 -12.58
CA ARG A 2 14.35 -6.90 -13.52
C ARG A 2 13.21 -7.90 -13.69
N PHE A 3 12.00 -7.48 -13.31
CA PHE A 3 10.80 -8.28 -13.49
C PHE A 3 10.19 -7.95 -14.86
N GLU A 4 10.73 -8.55 -15.92
CA GLU A 4 10.21 -8.39 -17.29
C GLU A 4 9.31 -9.58 -17.65
N ASP A 5 8.31 -9.87 -16.81
CA ASP A 5 7.24 -10.79 -17.22
C ASP A 5 6.25 -10.01 -18.10
N PRO A 6 5.95 -10.47 -19.33
CA PRO A 6 5.03 -9.77 -20.24
C PRO A 6 3.60 -9.64 -19.69
N ARG A 7 3.27 -10.35 -18.61
CA ARG A 7 1.98 -10.29 -17.91
C ARG A 7 1.90 -9.15 -16.90
N ILE A 8 3.02 -8.52 -16.56
CA ILE A 8 3.07 -7.32 -15.73
C ILE A 8 2.78 -6.11 -16.62
N VAL A 9 1.60 -5.52 -16.43
CA VAL A 9 1.17 -4.30 -17.11
C VAL A 9 1.82 -3.07 -16.47
N LEU A 10 1.90 -3.10 -15.13
CA LEU A 10 2.49 -2.04 -14.34
C LEU A 10 3.30 -2.65 -13.20
N TYR A 11 4.51 -2.12 -13.01
CA TYR A 11 5.33 -2.38 -11.83
C TYR A 11 5.71 -1.06 -11.18
N LYS A 12 5.39 -0.90 -9.91
CA LYS A 12 5.83 0.24 -9.08
C LYS A 12 6.38 -0.30 -7.77
N ARG A 13 7.42 0.36 -7.26
CA ARG A 13 8.06 0.00 -6.01
C ARG A 13 8.35 1.25 -5.20
N TYR A 14 8.05 1.20 -3.91
CA TYR A 14 8.43 2.19 -2.92
C TYR A 14 9.09 1.50 -1.73
N ILE A 15 10.41 1.62 -1.61
CA ILE A 15 11.23 0.92 -0.61
C ILE A 15 10.94 -0.59 -0.62
N ASP A 16 10.12 -1.08 0.31
CA ASP A 16 9.79 -2.49 0.48
C ASP A 16 8.40 -2.84 -0.09
N ASP A 17 7.57 -1.83 -0.36
CA ASP A 17 6.23 -1.99 -0.93
C ASP A 17 6.29 -2.10 -2.45
N ILE A 18 5.62 -3.09 -3.02
CA ILE A 18 5.55 -3.33 -4.46
C ILE A 18 4.08 -3.35 -4.89
N LEU A 19 3.78 -2.62 -5.96
CA LEU A 19 2.49 -2.64 -6.65
C LEU A 19 2.66 -3.24 -8.04
N ILE A 20 1.84 -4.23 -8.35
CA ILE A 20 1.82 -4.92 -9.65
C ILE A 20 0.40 -4.89 -10.21
N ILE A 21 0.26 -4.49 -11.47
CA ILE A 21 -0.96 -4.77 -12.25
C ILE A 21 -0.67 -5.96 -13.14
N TRP A 22 -1.45 -7.02 -12.96
CA TRP A 22 -1.28 -8.29 -13.62
C TRP A 22 -2.42 -8.54 -14.60
N LYS A 23 -2.11 -8.91 -15.85
CA LYS A 23 -3.11 -9.24 -16.88
C LYS A 23 -3.41 -10.75 -17.03
N GLY A 24 -2.63 -11.60 -16.37
CA GLY A 24 -2.79 -13.06 -16.43
C GLY A 24 -3.86 -13.57 -15.47
N SER A 25 -3.98 -14.90 -15.35
CA SER A 25 -4.92 -15.49 -14.39
C SER A 25 -4.41 -15.35 -12.95
N SER A 26 -5.34 -15.48 -11.99
CA SER A 26 -5.03 -15.51 -10.55
C SER A 26 -4.03 -16.62 -10.20
N GLU A 27 -4.16 -17.79 -10.79
CA GLU A 27 -3.31 -18.95 -10.52
C GLU A 27 -1.88 -18.68 -10.96
N GLN A 28 -1.70 -18.02 -12.12
CA GLN A 28 -0.39 -17.62 -12.60
C GLN A 28 0.25 -16.56 -11.70
N LEU A 29 -0.55 -15.65 -11.15
CA LEU A 29 -0.08 -14.65 -10.20
C LEU A 29 0.36 -15.28 -8.87
N THR A 30 -0.44 -16.22 -8.34
CA THR A 30 -0.10 -16.96 -7.12
C THR A 30 1.18 -17.77 -7.30
N GLU A 31 1.35 -18.43 -8.45
CA GLU A 31 2.58 -19.15 -8.78
C GLU A 31 3.78 -18.20 -8.85
N TYR A 32 3.60 -17.04 -9.48
CA TYR A 32 4.64 -16.01 -9.56
C TYR A 32 5.06 -15.51 -8.17
N ILE A 33 4.10 -15.21 -7.29
CA ILE A 33 4.37 -14.81 -5.90
C ILE A 33 5.05 -15.93 -5.11
N ARG A 34 4.65 -17.19 -5.34
CA ARG A 34 5.31 -18.35 -4.71
C ARG A 34 6.78 -18.42 -5.10
N VAL A 35 7.09 -18.30 -6.38
CA VAL A 35 8.48 -18.26 -6.87
C VAL A 35 9.24 -17.08 -6.27
N LEU A 36 8.62 -15.88 -6.21
CA LEU A 36 9.22 -14.72 -5.57
C LEU A 36 9.54 -14.95 -4.10
N ASN A 37 8.68 -15.66 -3.37
CA ASN A 37 8.87 -16.02 -1.97
C ASN A 37 9.87 -17.16 -1.75
N THR A 38 10.30 -17.84 -2.82
CA THR A 38 11.29 -18.93 -2.76
C THR A 38 12.71 -18.37 -2.96
N ASN A 39 13.03 -17.30 -2.23
CA ASN A 39 14.29 -16.56 -2.39
C ASN A 39 15.28 -16.87 -1.25
N GLU A 40 16.58 -16.81 -1.56
CA GLU A 40 17.66 -17.06 -0.58
C GLU A 40 17.78 -15.96 0.48
N TYR A 41 17.05 -14.86 0.30
CA TYR A 41 17.08 -13.68 1.16
C TYR A 41 16.16 -13.79 2.39
N ASN A 42 15.44 -14.90 2.54
CA ASN A 42 14.50 -15.14 3.65
C ASN A 42 13.42 -14.03 3.76
N PHE A 43 13.14 -13.35 2.66
CA PHE A 43 12.17 -12.25 2.57
C PHE A 43 10.85 -12.81 2.04
N LYS A 44 9.82 -12.75 2.89
CA LYS A 44 8.47 -13.18 2.54
C LYS A 44 7.62 -11.96 2.18
N PHE A 45 7.23 -11.88 0.92
CA PHE A 45 6.22 -10.94 0.44
C PHE A 45 4.84 -11.37 0.93
N THR A 46 4.14 -10.44 1.56
CA THR A 46 2.72 -10.55 1.88
C THR A 46 1.94 -9.94 0.72
N ASP A 47 1.13 -10.74 0.03
CA ASP A 47 0.33 -10.28 -1.10
C ASP A 47 -1.11 -9.95 -0.70
N HIS A 48 -1.65 -8.88 -1.27
CA HIS A 48 -3.05 -8.51 -1.19
C HIS A 48 -3.59 -8.42 -2.62
N ILE A 49 -4.16 -9.52 -3.11
CA ILE A 49 -4.69 -9.61 -4.47
C ILE A 49 -6.16 -9.22 -4.49
N SER A 50 -6.52 -8.29 -5.36
CA SER A 50 -7.90 -7.86 -5.55
C SER A 50 -8.13 -7.43 -6.99
N ASN A 51 -9.27 -7.84 -7.54
CA ASN A 51 -9.67 -7.49 -8.91
C ASN A 51 -10.40 -6.13 -8.96
N LYS A 52 -10.68 -5.52 -7.81
CA LYS A 52 -11.51 -4.30 -7.69
C LYS A 52 -10.73 -3.11 -7.18
N SER A 53 -10.03 -3.26 -6.07
CA SER A 53 -9.17 -2.21 -5.53
C SER A 53 -8.05 -2.76 -4.65
N VAL A 54 -6.92 -2.06 -4.65
CA VAL A 54 -5.75 -2.34 -3.83
C VAL A 54 -5.24 -1.03 -3.21
N VAL A 55 -4.81 -1.10 -1.95
CA VAL A 55 -4.19 0.03 -1.26
C VAL A 55 -2.67 -0.07 -1.40
N PHE A 56 -2.03 1.00 -1.85
CA PHE A 56 -0.58 1.14 -1.96
C PHE A 56 -0.16 2.48 -1.36
N LEU A 57 0.56 2.44 -0.23
CA LEU A 57 0.86 3.61 0.61
C LEU A 57 -0.44 4.32 1.05
N ASP A 58 -0.57 5.61 0.78
CA ASP A 58 -1.74 6.44 1.08
C ASP A 58 -2.70 6.54 -0.12
N LEU A 59 -2.57 5.66 -1.11
CA LEU A 59 -3.38 5.64 -2.32
C LEU A 59 -4.16 4.34 -2.42
N GLU A 60 -5.47 4.44 -2.60
CA GLU A 60 -6.31 3.34 -3.07
C GLU A 60 -6.38 3.40 -4.60
N LEU A 61 -5.95 2.33 -5.26
CA LEU A 61 -6.13 2.13 -6.68
C LEU A 61 -7.35 1.26 -6.89
N ALA A 62 -8.39 1.78 -7.54
CA ALA A 62 -9.60 1.05 -7.90
C ALA A 62 -9.70 0.90 -9.42
N ILE A 63 -10.23 -0.23 -9.86
CA ILE A 63 -10.58 -0.47 -11.26
C ILE A 63 -12.09 -0.20 -11.39
N GLU A 64 -12.46 0.84 -12.14
CA GLU A 64 -13.84 1.13 -12.51
C GLU A 64 -14.11 0.67 -13.95
N ASN A 65 -15.28 0.04 -14.15
CA ASN A 65 -15.80 -0.39 -15.45
C ASN A 65 -14.84 -1.29 -16.26
N ASP A 66 -13.99 -2.06 -15.58
CA ASP A 66 -13.00 -2.99 -16.15
C ASP A 66 -12.00 -2.37 -17.15
N LYS A 67 -11.90 -1.03 -17.19
CA LYS A 67 -11.08 -0.31 -18.18
C LYS A 67 -10.34 0.90 -17.61
N GLU A 68 -10.81 1.49 -16.52
CA GLU A 68 -10.22 2.70 -15.97
C GLU A 68 -9.65 2.44 -14.58
N ILE A 69 -8.40 2.87 -14.37
CA ILE A 69 -7.75 2.85 -13.06
C ILE A 69 -7.94 4.23 -12.45
N ILE A 70 -8.65 4.29 -11.33
CA ILE A 70 -8.87 5.51 -10.56
C ILE A 70 -8.05 5.45 -9.29
N THR A 71 -7.33 6.52 -8.99
CA THR A 71 -6.60 6.69 -7.73
C THR A 71 -7.43 7.54 -6.77
N ARG A 72 -7.69 7.02 -5.57
CA ARG A 72 -8.32 7.75 -4.48
C ARG A 72 -7.32 7.87 -3.32
N THR A 73 -7.32 9.01 -2.62
CA THR A 73 -6.48 9.17 -1.43
C THR A 73 -7.09 8.36 -0.28
N HIS A 74 -6.36 7.39 0.24
CA HIS A 74 -6.80 6.53 1.33
C HIS A 74 -6.14 6.96 2.64
N PHE A 75 -6.93 7.53 3.54
CA PHE A 75 -6.49 7.87 4.90
C PHE A 75 -6.77 6.69 5.84
N LYS A 76 -5.76 6.20 6.54
CA LYS A 76 -5.96 5.18 7.59
C LYS A 76 -6.88 5.75 8.66
N GLN A 77 -7.93 5.00 9.02
CA GLN A 77 -8.98 5.41 9.96
C GLN A 77 -8.47 5.60 11.41
N VAL A 78 -7.17 5.40 11.68
CA VAL A 78 -6.57 5.45 13.02
C VAL A 78 -5.53 6.55 13.19
N ASP A 79 -5.47 7.53 12.29
CA ASP A 79 -4.85 8.82 12.61
C ASP A 79 -5.81 9.63 13.49
N THR A 80 -5.95 9.17 14.74
CA THR A 80 -6.30 10.11 15.81
C THR A 80 -5.16 11.10 15.82
N ASN A 81 -5.39 12.27 15.22
CA ASN A 81 -4.58 13.46 15.37
C ASN A 81 -4.48 13.84 16.85
N SER A 82 -3.74 13.08 17.66
CA SER A 82 -3.28 13.50 18.97
C SER A 82 -2.07 14.41 18.74
N TYR A 83 -2.31 15.55 18.11
CA TYR A 83 -1.45 16.71 18.28
C TYR A 83 -1.36 16.92 19.79
N LEU A 84 -0.13 16.84 20.29
CA LEU A 84 0.22 17.09 21.68
C LEU A 84 -0.53 18.35 22.16
N LYS A 85 -1.51 18.17 23.06
CA LYS A 85 -2.04 19.31 23.82
C LYS A 85 -0.92 19.77 24.73
N THR A 86 -0.14 20.76 24.28
CA THR A 86 0.72 21.52 25.18
C THR A 86 -0.19 22.22 26.17
N PHE A 87 -0.36 21.61 27.35
CA PHE A 87 -0.85 22.33 28.52
C PHE A 87 0.22 23.36 28.88
N ILE A 88 0.13 24.56 28.30
CA ILE A 88 0.71 25.73 28.96
C ILE A 88 -0.25 26.02 30.11
N ALA A 89 0.08 25.47 31.28
CA ALA A 89 -0.51 25.87 32.53
C ALA A 89 -0.21 27.37 32.72
N ALA A 90 -1.16 28.22 32.35
CA ALA A 90 -1.15 29.62 32.76
C ALA A 90 -1.23 29.61 34.30
N THR A 91 -0.07 29.74 34.94
CA THR A 91 0.01 30.04 36.36
C THR A 91 -0.46 31.48 36.52
N THR A 92 -1.76 31.67 36.75
CA THR A 92 -2.26 32.92 37.30
C THR A 92 -1.76 32.99 38.74
N LYS A 93 -0.63 33.65 38.95
CA LYS A 93 -0.29 34.16 40.28
C LYS A 93 -1.27 35.28 40.60
N ASN A 94 -2.26 34.96 41.44
CA ASN A 94 -2.98 35.94 42.22
C ASN A 94 -1.98 36.71 43.09
N GLY A 95 -2.03 38.04 43.04
CA GLY A 95 -1.28 38.92 43.91
C GLY A 95 -1.95 40.29 43.95
N ILE A 96 -2.88 40.43 44.91
CA ILE A 96 -3.28 41.71 45.49
C ILE A 96 -2.31 41.95 46.66
#